data_AF-A0A965N9D8-F1
#
_entry.id   AF-A0A965N9D8-F1
#
_cell.length_a   1.000
_cell.length_b   1.000
_cell.length_c   1.000
_cell.angle_alpha   90.00
_cell.angle_beta   90.00
_cell.angle_gamma   90.00
#
_symmetry.space_group_name_H-M   'P 1'
#
loop_
_entity.id
_entity.type
_entity.pdbx_description
1 polymer ?
#
loop_
_entity_poly.entity_id
_entity_poly.type
_entity_poly.pdbx_seq_one_letter_code
_entity_poly.pdbx_strand_id
1 'polypeptide(L)'
;MGSLQAVEMAEMLSMEDAIAWHLTSNHYPPVPLSMVEPCIEAIQNALAGDWWKPVELPNPVKYKGSTHAPTSAIIEQHHLDPWLELDEEFED
;
A
#
# COMPACT_ATOMS: atom_id res chain seq x y z
N MET A 1 29.84 -15.33 -6.00
CA MET A 1 28.74 -14.58 -6.64
C MET A 1 27.70 -14.32 -5.55
N GLY A 2 27.49 -13.07 -5.16
CA GLY A 2 26.56 -12.76 -4.06
C GLY A 2 26.67 -11.32 -3.53
N SER A 3 27.21 -10.40 -4.33
CA SER A 3 27.26 -8.97 -4.04
C SER A 3 26.42 -8.18 -5.03
N LEU A 4 25.41 -8.82 -5.64
CA LEU A 4 24.24 -8.06 -6.09
C LEU A 4 23.55 -7.65 -4.78
N GLN A 5 23.72 -6.38 -4.45
CA GLN A 5 23.48 -5.84 -3.12
C GLN A 5 22.01 -6.04 -2.75
N ALA A 6 21.72 -6.32 -1.48
CA ALA A 6 20.37 -6.21 -0.95
C ALA A 6 19.78 -4.81 -1.21
N VAL A 7 20.64 -3.79 -1.38
CA VAL A 7 20.32 -2.44 -1.84
C VAL A 7 19.84 -2.43 -3.30
N GLU A 8 20.51 -3.11 -4.23
CA GLU A 8 20.04 -3.25 -5.62
C GLU A 8 18.73 -4.04 -5.69
N MET A 9 18.48 -5.00 -4.78
CA MET A 9 17.20 -5.72 -4.70
C MET A 9 16.06 -4.88 -4.10
N ALA A 10 16.37 -4.02 -3.11
CA ALA A 10 15.45 -3.02 -2.58
C ALA A 10 15.15 -1.90 -3.60
N GLU A 11 16.09 -1.59 -4.50
CA GLU A 11 15.89 -0.75 -5.69
C GLU A 11 15.17 -1.49 -6.84
N MET A 12 15.11 -2.83 -6.84
CA MET A 12 14.56 -3.64 -7.94
C MET A 12 13.06 -3.89 -7.89
N LEU A 13 12.41 -3.75 -6.72
CA LEU A 13 10.94 -3.78 -6.64
C LEU A 13 10.46 -2.36 -6.42
N SER A 14 9.74 -1.84 -7.41
CA SER A 14 9.00 -0.60 -7.23
C SER A 14 8.02 -0.76 -6.06
N MET A 15 7.62 0.34 -5.41
CA MET A 15 6.58 0.30 -4.38
C MET A 15 5.30 -0.37 -4.90
N GLU A 16 5.01 -0.21 -6.19
CA GLU A 16 3.93 -0.89 -6.91
C GLU A 16 4.07 -2.41 -6.88
N ASP A 17 5.25 -2.95 -7.24
CA ASP A 17 5.49 -4.41 -7.25
C ASP A 17 5.43 -5.02 -5.85
N ALA A 18 6.00 -4.32 -4.85
CA ALA A 18 5.98 -4.75 -3.46
C ALA A 18 4.53 -4.83 -2.92
N ILE A 19 3.72 -3.80 -3.18
CA ILE A 19 2.31 -3.77 -2.82
C ILE A 19 1.53 -4.84 -3.59
N ALA A 20 1.74 -4.98 -4.89
CA ALA A 20 1.07 -6.01 -5.71
C ALA A 20 1.31 -7.43 -5.15
N TRP A 21 2.56 -7.73 -4.80
CA TRP A 21 2.90 -9.02 -4.17
C TRP A 21 2.23 -9.17 -2.81
N HIS A 22 2.27 -8.15 -1.95
CA HIS A 22 1.66 -8.18 -0.62
C HIS A 22 0.15 -8.41 -0.68
N LEU A 23 -0.56 -7.68 -1.54
CA LEU A 23 -2.00 -7.78 -1.75
C LEU A 23 -2.43 -9.18 -2.21
N THR A 24 -1.63 -9.82 -3.06
CA THR A 24 -1.97 -11.12 -3.64
C THR A 24 -1.47 -12.31 -2.84
N SER A 25 -0.38 -12.15 -2.08
CA SER A 25 0.31 -13.26 -1.39
C SER A 25 0.05 -13.30 0.11
N ASN A 26 -0.18 -12.16 0.76
CA ASN A 26 -0.34 -12.09 2.22
C ASN A 26 -1.79 -11.97 2.69
N HIS A 27 -2.76 -11.92 1.78
CA HIS A 27 -4.19 -11.81 2.08
C HIS A 27 -4.98 -13.07 1.69
N TYR A 28 -6.01 -13.42 2.47
CA TYR A 28 -6.95 -14.47 2.14
C TYR A 28 -8.42 -14.00 2.33
N PRO A 29 -9.23 -13.90 1.26
CA PRO A 29 -8.86 -14.14 -0.14
C PRO A 29 -7.84 -13.11 -0.66
N PRO A 30 -7.08 -13.42 -1.73
CA PRO A 30 -6.18 -12.46 -2.36
C PRO A 30 -6.89 -11.17 -2.75
N VAL A 31 -6.27 -10.03 -2.48
CA VAL A 31 -6.80 -8.72 -2.87
C VAL A 31 -6.54 -8.48 -4.36
N PRO A 32 -7.50 -7.93 -5.13
CA PRO A 32 -7.30 -7.65 -6.55
C PRO A 32 -6.18 -6.65 -6.81
N LEU A 33 -5.39 -6.87 -7.87
CA LEU A 33 -4.31 -5.95 -8.29
C LEU A 33 -4.82 -4.55 -8.64
N SER A 34 -6.10 -4.38 -8.97
CA SER A 34 -6.69 -3.05 -9.17
C SER A 34 -6.66 -2.18 -7.90
N MET A 35 -6.40 -2.76 -6.73
CA MET A 35 -6.24 -2.04 -5.45
C MET A 35 -4.84 -1.48 -5.22
N VAL A 36 -3.84 -1.79 -6.07
CA VAL A 36 -2.47 -1.29 -5.89
C VAL A 36 -2.42 0.24 -5.86
N GLU A 37 -3.02 0.91 -6.85
CA GLU A 37 -3.06 2.37 -6.92
C GLU A 37 -3.79 3.02 -5.71
N PRO A 38 -5.01 2.57 -5.31
CA PRO A 38 -5.64 3.04 -4.07
C PRO A 38 -4.77 2.86 -2.81
N CYS A 39 -4.01 1.76 -2.72
CA CYS A 39 -3.11 1.52 -1.59
C CYS A 39 -1.92 2.48 -1.60
N ILE A 40 -1.32 2.74 -2.76
CA ILE A 40 -0.25 3.74 -2.94
C ILE A 40 -0.75 5.13 -2.55
N GLU A 41 -1.94 5.53 -3.02
CA GLU A 41 -2.54 6.83 -2.68
C GLU A 41 -2.80 6.94 -1.17
N ALA A 42 -3.32 5.87 -0.54
CA ALA A 42 -3.54 5.85 0.90
C ALA A 42 -2.24 5.99 1.69
N ILE A 43 -1.15 5.32 1.30
CA ILE A 43 0.16 5.47 1.92
C ILE A 43 0.63 6.92 1.82
N GLN A 44 0.59 7.52 0.63
CA GLN A 44 1.00 8.92 0.43
C GLN A 44 0.17 9.89 1.28
N ASN A 45 -1.15 9.67 1.36
CA ASN A 45 -2.03 10.48 2.20
C ASN A 45 -1.68 10.31 3.69
N ALA A 46 -1.41 9.08 4.16
CA ALA A 46 -1.06 8.80 5.54
C ALA A 46 0.27 9.45 5.94
N LEU A 47 1.30 9.35 5.09
CA LEU A 47 2.60 10.04 5.27
C LEU A 47 2.43 11.57 5.32
N ALA A 48 1.48 12.12 4.55
CA ALA A 48 1.13 13.55 4.62
C ALA A 48 0.27 13.94 5.84
N GLY A 49 -0.10 12.99 6.70
CA GLY A 49 -1.00 13.21 7.84
C GLY A 49 -2.50 13.26 7.50
N ASP A 50 -2.87 13.00 6.25
CA ASP A 50 -4.22 13.08 5.69
C ASP A 50 -5.02 11.76 5.85
N TRP A 51 -5.15 11.31 7.09
CA TRP A 51 -5.78 10.02 7.46
C TRP A 51 -7.27 9.87 7.11
N TRP A 52 -7.97 10.98 6.84
CA TRP A 52 -9.40 11.00 6.53
C TRP A 52 -9.71 11.36 5.08
N LYS A 53 -8.68 11.61 4.27
CA LYS A 53 -8.85 11.94 2.85
C LYS A 53 -9.51 10.75 2.13
N PRO A 54 -10.56 10.98 1.32
CA PRO A 54 -11.22 9.92 0.59
C PRO A 54 -10.37 9.48 -0.60
N VAL A 55 -10.21 8.18 -0.76
CA VAL A 55 -9.55 7.52 -1.90
C VAL A 55 -10.61 6.80 -2.73
N GLU A 56 -10.56 6.97 -4.06
CA GLU A 56 -11.48 6.30 -4.98
C GLU A 56 -11.13 4.81 -5.14
N LEU A 57 -12.15 3.96 -5.11
CA LEU A 57 -12.01 2.51 -5.23
C LEU A 57 -12.33 2.05 -6.66
N PRO A 58 -11.56 1.11 -7.22
CA PRO A 58 -11.81 0.56 -8.55
C PRO A 58 -13.14 -0.19 -8.59
N ASN A 59 -13.88 -0.09 -9.69
CA ASN A 59 -15.07 -0.92 -9.86
C ASN A 59 -14.68 -2.41 -10.01
N PRO A 60 -15.38 -3.37 -9.37
CA PRO A 60 -16.61 -3.21 -8.58
C PRO A 60 -16.39 -3.09 -7.06
N VAL A 61 -15.17 -2.85 -6.58
CA VAL A 61 -14.83 -2.76 -5.15
C VAL A 61 -15.64 -1.63 -4.49
N LYS A 62 -16.14 -1.90 -3.28
CA LYS A 62 -16.88 -0.94 -2.46
C LYS A 62 -16.43 -1.01 -1.02
N TYR A 63 -16.40 0.14 -0.36
CA TYR A 63 -16.29 0.24 1.08
C TYR A 63 -17.64 0.66 1.65
N LYS A 64 -18.30 -0.22 2.40
CA LYS A 64 -19.63 0.03 2.98
C LYS A 64 -20.65 0.55 1.96
N GLY A 65 -20.59 0.06 0.73
CA GLY A 65 -21.46 0.47 -0.39
C GLY A 65 -21.00 1.72 -1.16
N SER A 66 -19.96 2.41 -0.72
CA SER A 66 -19.37 3.58 -1.36
C SER A 66 -18.30 3.21 -2.40
N THR A 67 -18.14 4.05 -3.43
CA THR A 67 -16.98 4.03 -4.34
C THR A 67 -15.72 4.64 -3.72
N HIS A 68 -15.79 5.15 -2.49
CA HIS A 68 -14.65 5.76 -1.81
C HIS A 68 -14.49 5.17 -0.42
N ALA A 69 -13.24 5.04 0.04
CA ALA A 69 -12.87 4.71 1.42
C ALA A 69 -11.98 5.82 1.99
N PRO A 70 -12.03 6.08 3.31
CA PRO A 70 -11.05 6.96 3.94
C PRO A 70 -9.67 6.30 3.94
N THR A 71 -8.60 7.10 3.82
CA THR A 71 -7.19 6.65 3.90
C THR A 71 -6.96 5.65 5.03
N SER A 72 -7.38 5.98 6.26
CA SER A 72 -7.22 5.11 7.43
C SER A 72 -7.82 3.71 7.25
N ALA A 73 -8.98 3.61 6.59
CA ALA A 73 -9.60 2.31 6.34
C ALA A 73 -8.84 1.50 5.28
N ILE A 74 -8.21 2.14 4.29
CA ILE A 74 -7.37 1.43 3.31
C ILE A 74 -6.11 0.91 3.99
N ILE A 75 -5.44 1.73 4.80
CA ILE A 75 -4.24 1.35 5.56
C ILE A 75 -4.54 0.13 6.46
N GLU A 76 -5.58 0.22 7.30
CA GLU A 76 -5.95 -0.83 8.24
C GLU A 76 -6.35 -2.13 7.53
N GLN A 77 -7.19 -2.03 6.49
CA GLN A 77 -7.76 -3.21 5.84
C GLN A 77 -6.75 -3.99 4.98
N HIS A 78 -5.70 -3.31 4.50
CA HIS A 78 -4.67 -3.91 3.64
C HIS A 78 -3.31 -4.03 4.34
N HIS A 79 -3.26 -3.80 5.66
CA HIS A 79 -2.07 -3.96 6.49
C HIS A 79 -0.84 -3.20 5.95
N LEU A 80 -1.04 -1.92 5.61
CA LEU A 80 -0.03 -1.08 4.94
C LEU A 80 0.91 -0.35 5.90
N ASP A 81 0.79 -0.57 7.21
CA ASP A 81 1.64 0.01 8.25
C ASP A 81 3.16 -0.13 7.97
N PRO A 82 3.67 -1.26 7.42
CA PRO A 82 5.10 -1.38 7.11
C PRO A 82 5.64 -0.30 6.15
N TRP A 83 4.81 0.27 5.28
CA TRP A 83 5.23 1.35 4.38
C TRP A 83 5.18 2.74 5.02
N LEU A 84 4.63 2.85 6.23
CA LEU A 84 4.63 4.07 7.03
C LEU A 84 5.82 4.07 8.01
N GLU A 85 6.10 2.92 8.61
CA GLU A 85 7.21 2.74 9.56
C GLU A 85 8.59 2.86 8.89
N LEU A 86 8.71 2.42 7.63
CA LEU A 86 9.97 2.56 6.88
C LEU A 86 10.38 4.04 6.75
N ASP A 87 9.44 4.95 6.53
CA ASP A 87 9.76 6.38 6.40
C ASP A 87 10.25 6.95 7.76
N GLU A 88 9.61 6.54 8.86
CA GLU A 88 10.03 6.93 10.22
C GLU A 88 11.43 6.41 10.59
N GLU A 89 11.84 5.21 10.13
CA GLU A 89 13.16 4.63 10.44
C GLU A 89 14.32 5.29 9.66
N PHE A 90 14.05 5.95 8.52
CA PHE A 90 15.07 6.64 7.72
C PHE A 90 15.17 8.15 8.01
N GLU A 91 14.38 8.68 8.95
CA GLU A 91 14.43 10.11 9.36
C GLU A 91 15.45 10.42 10.48
N ASP A 92 16.24 9.46 10.96
CA ASP A 92 17.30 9.62 11.99
C ASP A 92 18.74 9.77 11.45
#